data_AF-A0A165E8M6-F1
#
_entry.id   AF-A0A165E8M6-F1
#
_cell.length_a   1.000
_cell.length_b   1.000
_cell.length_c   1.000
_cell.angle_alpha   90.00
_cell.angle_beta   90.00
_cell.angle_gamma   90.00
#
_symmetry.space_group_name_H-M   'P 1'
#
loop_
_entity.id
_entity.type
_entity.pdbx_description
1 polymer ?
#
loop_
_entity_poly.entity_id
_entity_poly.type
_entity_poly.pdbx_seq_one_letter_code
_entity_poly.pdbx_strand_id
1 'polypeptide(L)'
;MGRRTVDTTRRMTRKLLRAHLQQQFAQLPLEIVCAIVTIAARDSISANNRQWVAQSLAVVCRIFRDAAEPVLVESVLIWRQNNSKFQNVRPGRFARTKHLYIANSVDLRAEQFPSLEALTGSIIDLQRIRLAHHNLPPRLTLRSYWDARTVAGVEPLLIETLAGVTHLRIKNYTPHGCPLEKLPASVTHLVLTLPATAWSDSHTMQLENQIRSILSSGRRHIVRVLVCVDYMQSEVAVGVLAHMRQTFPASSCDARLWVDDSNAPGLTLEEKELLDPAQTFTWYAGRPLHAPPPPP
;
A
#
# COMPACT_ATOMS: atom_id res chain seq x y z
N MET A 1 -17.41 -47.19 -38.90
CA MET A 1 -16.01 -47.05 -38.44
C MET A 1 -15.35 -45.91 -39.21
N GLY A 2 -15.24 -44.71 -38.62
CA GLY A 2 -14.58 -43.56 -39.26
C GLY A 2 -13.14 -43.42 -38.77
N ARG A 3 -12.16 -43.59 -39.66
CA ARG A 3 -10.75 -43.32 -39.38
C ARG A 3 -10.53 -41.81 -39.28
N ARG A 4 -10.21 -41.31 -38.08
CA ARG A 4 -9.67 -39.96 -37.87
C ARG A 4 -8.24 -39.92 -38.43
N THR A 5 -8.05 -39.27 -39.56
CA THR A 5 -6.74 -38.82 -40.04
C THR A 5 -6.20 -37.77 -39.08
N VAL A 6 -5.16 -38.14 -38.32
CA VAL A 6 -4.46 -37.24 -37.42
C VAL A 6 -3.63 -36.26 -38.24
N ASP A 7 -3.96 -34.98 -38.08
CA ASP A 7 -3.39 -33.82 -38.77
C ASP A 7 -1.89 -33.63 -38.45
N THR A 8 -1.02 -34.31 -39.20
CA THR A 8 0.44 -34.40 -39.03
C THR A 8 1.17 -33.10 -39.39
N THR A 9 0.61 -32.32 -40.30
CA THR A 9 1.15 -31.05 -40.81
C THR A 9 1.23 -29.98 -39.73
N ARG A 10 0.22 -29.91 -38.84
CA ARG A 10 0.15 -28.97 -37.71
C ARG A 10 1.18 -29.29 -36.60
N ARG A 11 1.60 -30.55 -36.48
CA ARG A 11 2.64 -31.00 -35.53
C ARG A 11 4.05 -30.67 -36.03
N MET A 12 4.30 -30.76 -37.33
CA MET A 12 5.64 -30.47 -37.90
C MET A 12 5.97 -28.97 -37.88
N THR A 13 5.01 -28.09 -38.19
CA THR A 13 5.18 -26.64 -38.11
C THR A 13 5.49 -26.19 -36.69
N ARG A 14 4.80 -26.72 -35.67
CA ARG A 14 5.11 -26.42 -34.26
C ARG A 14 6.51 -26.86 -33.83
N LYS A 15 7.03 -27.99 -34.34
CA LYS A 15 8.39 -28.46 -34.04
C LYS A 15 9.47 -27.55 -34.64
N LEU A 16 9.32 -27.19 -35.92
CA LEU A 16 10.25 -26.30 -36.61
C LEU A 16 10.28 -24.90 -35.99
N LEU A 17 9.11 -24.36 -35.67
CA LEU A 17 8.99 -23.04 -35.04
C LEU A 17 9.61 -23.05 -33.63
N ARG A 18 9.45 -24.14 -32.87
CA ARG A 18 10.08 -24.32 -31.55
C ARG A 18 11.59 -24.42 -31.63
N ALA A 19 12.13 -25.15 -32.61
CA ALA A 19 13.57 -25.28 -32.82
C ALA A 19 14.22 -23.96 -33.24
N HIS A 20 13.55 -23.20 -34.13
CA HIS A 20 14.02 -21.89 -34.57
C HIS A 20 14.04 -20.86 -33.43
N LEU A 21 12.96 -20.81 -32.64
CA LEU A 21 12.90 -19.96 -31.45
C LEU A 21 13.97 -20.36 -30.42
N GLN A 22 14.17 -21.66 -30.18
CA GLN A 22 15.21 -22.15 -29.27
C GLN A 22 16.61 -21.70 -29.69
N GLN A 23 16.93 -21.70 -30.99
CA GLN A 23 18.21 -21.20 -31.49
C GLN A 23 18.38 -19.70 -31.30
N GLN A 24 17.33 -18.90 -31.54
CA GLN A 24 17.39 -17.45 -31.36
C GLN A 24 17.55 -17.07 -29.88
N PHE A 25 16.83 -17.74 -28.98
CA PHE A 25 16.95 -17.49 -27.53
C PHE A 25 18.30 -17.96 -26.97
N ALA A 26 18.92 -18.99 -27.53
CA ALA A 26 20.23 -19.47 -27.11
C ALA A 26 21.36 -18.48 -27.39
N GLN A 27 21.15 -17.50 -28.26
CA GLN A 27 22.15 -16.47 -28.62
C GLN A 27 22.02 -15.18 -27.83
N LEU A 28 21.00 -15.03 -26.98
CA LEU A 28 20.81 -13.81 -26.20
C LEU A 28 21.86 -13.70 -25.09
N PRO A 29 22.49 -12.52 -24.90
CA PRO A 29 23.31 -12.27 -23.73
C PRO A 29 22.51 -12.49 -22.45
N LEU A 30 23.18 -13.02 -21.42
CA LEU A 30 22.58 -13.38 -20.14
C LEU A 30 21.87 -12.19 -19.49
N GLU A 31 22.44 -10.99 -19.64
CA GLU A 31 21.92 -9.74 -19.12
C GLU A 31 20.56 -9.41 -19.74
N ILE A 32 20.41 -9.65 -21.05
CA ILE A 32 19.15 -9.45 -21.77
C ILE A 32 18.11 -10.46 -21.32
N VAL A 33 18.51 -11.73 -21.13
CA VAL A 33 17.61 -12.77 -20.58
C VAL A 33 17.13 -12.39 -19.19
N CYS A 34 18.02 -11.95 -18.29
CA CYS A 34 17.66 -11.47 -16.96
C CYS A 34 16.69 -10.28 -17.02
N ALA A 35 16.94 -9.30 -17.88
CA ALA A 35 16.05 -8.15 -18.06
C ALA A 35 14.65 -8.58 -18.54
N ILE A 36 14.56 -9.48 -19.53
CA ILE A 36 13.29 -10.03 -20.02
C ILE A 36 12.54 -10.74 -18.88
N VAL A 37 13.23 -11.59 -18.11
CA VAL A 37 12.63 -12.32 -16.98
C VAL A 37 12.12 -11.36 -15.91
N THR A 38 12.91 -10.35 -15.54
CA THR A 38 12.51 -9.34 -14.56
C THR A 38 11.30 -8.53 -15.03
N ILE A 39 11.25 -8.12 -16.30
CA ILE A 39 10.11 -7.39 -16.88
C ILE A 39 8.87 -8.30 -16.90
N ALA A 40 9.00 -9.53 -17.43
CA ALA A 40 7.91 -10.49 -17.47
C ALA A 40 7.36 -10.82 -16.07
N ALA A 41 8.22 -10.90 -15.06
CA ALA A 41 7.82 -11.04 -13.67
C ALA A 41 6.98 -9.83 -13.21
N ARG A 42 7.45 -8.60 -13.44
CA ARG A 42 6.73 -7.37 -13.05
C ARG A 42 5.36 -7.26 -13.73
N ASP A 43 5.30 -7.51 -15.02
CA ASP A 43 4.05 -7.44 -15.79
C ASP A 43 3.06 -8.50 -15.30
N SER A 44 3.54 -9.73 -15.07
CA SER A 44 2.71 -10.81 -14.54
C SER A 44 2.18 -10.50 -13.14
N ILE A 45 3.02 -9.93 -12.26
CA ILE A 45 2.58 -9.51 -10.92
C ILE A 45 1.52 -8.40 -11.00
N SER A 46 1.72 -7.42 -11.90
CA SER A 46 0.76 -6.32 -12.12
C SER A 46 -0.58 -6.83 -12.65
N ALA A 47 -0.57 -7.92 -13.41
CA ALA A 47 -1.75 -8.66 -13.85
C ALA A 47 -2.28 -9.69 -12.82
N ASN A 48 -1.88 -9.59 -11.54
CA ASN A 48 -2.27 -10.48 -10.44
C ASN A 48 -1.83 -11.96 -10.57
N ASN A 49 -0.84 -12.27 -11.42
CA ASN A 49 -0.31 -13.62 -11.64
C ASN A 49 0.96 -13.91 -10.82
N ARG A 50 1.00 -13.48 -9.55
CA ARG A 50 2.15 -13.71 -8.63
C ARG A 50 2.50 -15.18 -8.48
N GLN A 51 1.49 -16.04 -8.42
CA GLN A 51 1.67 -17.48 -8.26
C GLN A 51 2.41 -18.09 -9.45
N TRP A 52 2.10 -17.66 -10.67
CA TRP A 52 2.80 -18.13 -11.87
C TRP A 52 4.28 -17.73 -11.84
N VAL A 53 4.59 -16.50 -11.44
CA VAL A 53 5.99 -16.06 -11.30
C VAL A 53 6.72 -16.93 -10.27
N ALA A 54 6.11 -17.19 -9.11
CA ALA A 54 6.71 -17.99 -8.06
C ALA A 54 6.85 -19.50 -8.41
N GLN A 55 5.86 -20.09 -9.08
CA GLN A 55 5.76 -21.54 -9.31
C GLN A 55 6.19 -21.98 -10.71
N SER A 56 6.29 -21.06 -11.67
CA SER A 56 6.69 -21.36 -13.05
C SER A 56 7.99 -20.66 -13.40
N LEU A 57 8.12 -19.35 -13.18
CA LEU A 57 9.29 -18.59 -13.61
C LEU A 57 10.50 -18.78 -12.67
N ALA A 58 10.30 -18.65 -11.36
CA ALA A 58 11.38 -18.73 -10.38
C ALA A 58 11.94 -20.14 -10.17
N VAL A 59 11.26 -21.18 -10.67
CA VAL A 59 11.68 -22.59 -10.54
C VAL A 59 12.42 -23.13 -11.76
N VAL A 60 12.47 -22.39 -12.88
CA VAL A 60 13.08 -22.87 -14.14
C VAL A 60 14.55 -23.21 -13.95
N CYS A 61 15.33 -22.23 -13.48
CA CYS A 61 16.76 -22.38 -13.24
C CYS A 61 17.23 -21.32 -12.24
N ARG A 62 18.49 -21.41 -11.80
CA ARG A 62 19.07 -20.45 -10.86
C ARG A 62 19.06 -19.02 -11.39
N ILE A 63 19.42 -18.81 -12.65
CA ILE A 63 19.43 -17.48 -13.28
C ILE A 63 18.04 -16.83 -13.23
N PHE A 64 17.00 -17.59 -13.61
CA PHE A 64 15.63 -17.07 -13.63
C PHE A 64 15.14 -16.75 -12.22
N ARG A 65 15.48 -17.61 -11.25
CA ARG A 65 15.23 -17.35 -9.83
C ARG A 65 15.90 -16.07 -9.36
N ASP A 66 17.19 -15.90 -9.64
CA ASP A 66 17.97 -14.75 -9.22
C ASP A 66 17.44 -13.43 -9.85
N ALA A 67 16.83 -13.52 -11.04
CA ALA A 67 16.19 -12.39 -11.73
C ALA A 67 14.74 -12.11 -11.27
N ALA A 68 13.95 -13.16 -10.97
CA ALA A 68 12.53 -13.04 -10.62
C ALA A 68 12.27 -12.92 -9.12
N GLU A 69 13.09 -13.55 -8.26
CA GLU A 69 12.91 -13.51 -6.81
C GLU A 69 12.97 -12.09 -6.24
N PRO A 70 13.92 -11.21 -6.65
CA PRO A 70 13.93 -9.83 -6.19
C PRO A 70 12.62 -9.07 -6.48
N VAL A 71 11.98 -9.38 -7.62
CA VAL A 71 10.68 -8.80 -8.00
C VAL A 71 9.56 -9.36 -7.12
N LEU A 72 9.58 -10.67 -6.83
CA LEU A 72 8.61 -11.33 -5.95
C LEU A 72 8.69 -10.81 -4.51
N VAL A 73 9.89 -10.48 -4.02
CA VAL A 73 10.11 -10.01 -2.64
C VAL A 73 10.22 -8.50 -2.53
N GLU A 74 10.05 -7.75 -3.62
CA GLU A 74 10.01 -6.28 -3.60
C GLU A 74 8.88 -5.79 -2.68
N SER A 75 7.75 -6.52 -2.67
CA SER A 75 6.62 -6.28 -1.77
C SER A 75 6.28 -7.53 -0.98
N VAL A 76 6.38 -7.46 0.34
CA VAL A 76 6.19 -8.60 1.24
C VAL A 76 4.90 -8.44 2.03
N LEU A 77 4.13 -9.51 2.07
CA LEU A 77 2.91 -9.63 2.85
C LEU A 77 3.07 -10.64 3.98
N ILE A 78 2.88 -10.18 5.21
CA ILE A 78 2.96 -11.01 6.40
C ILE A 78 1.58 -11.16 7.02
N TRP A 79 1.11 -12.39 7.05
CA TRP A 79 -0.16 -12.84 7.60
C TRP A 79 0.05 -13.83 8.75
N ARG A 80 -0.96 -14.04 9.59
CA ARG A 80 -0.89 -14.98 10.71
C ARG A 80 -0.40 -16.38 10.28
N GLN A 81 -0.84 -16.85 9.11
CA GLN A 81 -0.54 -18.21 8.62
C GLN A 81 0.87 -18.38 8.05
N ASN A 82 1.53 -17.30 7.61
CA ASN A 82 2.87 -17.36 7.02
C ASN A 82 3.96 -16.77 7.94
N ASN A 83 3.59 -16.18 9.09
CA ASN A 83 4.52 -15.60 10.05
C ASN A 83 5.69 -16.54 10.42
N SER A 84 5.39 -17.78 10.82
CA SER A 84 6.43 -18.76 11.18
C SER A 84 7.41 -19.06 10.03
N LYS A 85 7.00 -18.84 8.78
CA LYS A 85 7.85 -19.01 7.60
C LYS A 85 8.87 -17.88 7.44
N PHE A 86 8.68 -16.72 8.10
CA PHE A 86 9.62 -15.59 8.09
C PHE A 86 10.76 -15.74 9.10
N GLN A 87 10.57 -16.54 10.16
CA GLN A 87 11.56 -16.69 11.23
C GLN A 87 12.80 -17.48 10.79
N ASN A 88 12.65 -18.42 9.84
CA ASN A 88 13.72 -19.31 9.38
C ASN A 88 14.24 -18.96 7.98
N VAL A 89 14.04 -17.72 7.54
CA VAL A 89 14.48 -17.30 6.20
C VAL A 89 15.98 -17.01 6.19
N ARG A 90 16.63 -17.39 5.09
CA ARG A 90 18.04 -17.06 4.85
C ARG A 90 18.30 -15.56 5.09
N PRO A 91 19.34 -15.19 5.86
CA PRO A 91 19.71 -13.80 6.04
C PRO A 91 19.85 -13.06 4.71
N GLY A 92 19.35 -11.83 4.66
CA GLY A 92 19.43 -10.97 3.48
C GLY A 92 18.42 -11.25 2.36
N ARG A 93 17.58 -12.29 2.45
CA ARG A 93 16.55 -12.56 1.42
C ARG A 93 15.63 -11.37 1.17
N PHE A 94 15.24 -10.67 2.23
CA PHE A 94 14.35 -9.51 2.18
C PHE A 94 15.10 -8.17 2.17
N ALA A 95 16.42 -8.19 1.95
CA ALA A 95 17.24 -6.97 1.94
C ALA A 95 16.77 -5.94 0.90
N ARG A 96 16.11 -6.40 -0.18
CA ARG A 96 15.58 -5.59 -1.29
C ARG A 96 14.09 -5.29 -1.19
N THR A 97 13.42 -5.74 -0.14
CA THR A 97 12.00 -5.45 0.07
C THR A 97 11.84 -3.97 0.32
N LYS A 98 11.01 -3.34 -0.52
CA LYS A 98 10.68 -1.92 -0.46
C LYS A 98 9.36 -1.68 0.24
N HIS A 99 8.41 -2.60 0.11
CA HIS A 99 7.07 -2.45 0.67
C HIS A 99 6.75 -3.61 1.58
N LEU A 100 6.30 -3.31 2.80
CA LEU A 100 5.93 -4.32 3.78
C LEU A 100 4.50 -4.10 4.24
N TYR A 101 3.69 -5.15 4.16
CA TYR A 101 2.35 -5.18 4.72
C TYR A 101 2.28 -6.20 5.85
N ILE A 102 1.82 -5.76 7.02
CA ILE A 102 1.66 -6.57 8.22
C ILE A 102 0.18 -6.66 8.56
N ALA A 103 -0.42 -7.81 8.24
CA ALA A 103 -1.84 -8.07 8.48
C ALA A 103 -2.13 -8.43 9.94
N ASN A 104 -1.14 -8.95 10.67
CA ASN A 104 -1.32 -9.41 12.04
C ASN A 104 -0.04 -9.16 12.81
N SER A 105 -0.18 -8.98 14.12
CA SER A 105 0.95 -8.70 15.00
C SER A 105 2.02 -9.79 14.88
N VAL A 106 3.20 -9.39 14.39
CA VAL A 106 4.34 -10.30 14.17
C VAL A 106 5.55 -9.82 14.95
N ASP A 107 6.36 -10.76 15.42
CA ASP A 107 7.71 -10.49 15.91
C ASP A 107 8.65 -10.34 14.71
N LEU A 108 8.77 -9.11 14.21
CA LEU A 108 9.59 -8.77 13.05
C LEU A 108 10.89 -8.16 13.51
N ARG A 109 12.00 -8.69 12.96
CA ARG A 109 13.30 -8.06 13.07
C ARG A 109 13.42 -7.07 11.91
N ALA A 110 13.30 -5.77 12.20
CA ALA A 110 13.37 -4.73 11.17
C ALA A 110 14.71 -4.71 10.40
N GLU A 111 15.78 -5.25 10.96
CA GLU A 111 17.05 -5.57 10.27
C GLU A 111 16.88 -6.40 8.99
N GLN A 112 15.78 -7.17 8.87
CA GLN A 112 15.48 -7.96 7.67
C GLN A 112 15.11 -7.09 6.46
N PHE A 113 14.72 -5.83 6.68
CA PHE A 113 14.15 -4.93 5.66
C PHE A 113 14.88 -3.56 5.60
N PRO A 114 16.19 -3.52 5.32
CA PRO A 114 16.98 -2.28 5.32
C PRO A 114 16.59 -1.30 4.20
N SER A 115 15.94 -1.76 3.13
CA SER A 115 15.55 -0.94 1.97
C SER A 115 14.08 -0.50 2.00
N LEU A 116 13.45 -0.51 3.17
CA LEU A 116 12.01 -0.27 3.28
C LEU A 116 11.65 1.18 2.94
N GLU A 117 10.80 1.34 1.92
CA GLU A 117 10.29 2.63 1.45
C GLU A 117 8.84 2.87 1.94
N ALA A 118 8.08 1.80 2.15
CA ALA A 118 6.69 1.86 2.63
C ALA A 118 6.34 0.74 3.61
N LEU A 119 5.57 1.08 4.64
CA LEU A 119 5.06 0.12 5.63
C LEU A 119 3.55 0.30 5.84
N THR A 120 2.82 -0.82 5.83
CA THR A 120 1.43 -0.88 6.27
C THR A 120 1.31 -1.82 7.46
N GLY A 121 0.72 -1.37 8.56
CA GLY A 121 0.61 -2.16 9.78
C GLY A 121 -0.33 -1.57 10.83
N SER A 122 -0.42 -2.24 11.98
CA SER A 122 -1.05 -1.69 13.17
C SER A 122 -0.04 -0.84 13.97
N ILE A 123 -0.53 -0.04 14.91
CA ILE A 123 0.31 0.73 15.81
C ILE A 123 1.21 -0.15 16.71
N ILE A 124 0.75 -1.36 17.04
CA ILE A 124 1.52 -2.36 17.79
C ILE A 124 2.73 -2.83 16.96
N ASP A 125 2.54 -3.01 15.65
CA ASP A 125 3.62 -3.42 14.74
C ASP A 125 4.73 -2.36 14.69
N LEU A 126 4.34 -1.07 14.70
CA LEU A 126 5.28 0.05 14.74
C LEU A 126 6.04 0.15 16.05
N GLN A 127 5.37 -0.07 17.19
CA GLN A 127 6.03 -0.08 18.48
C GLN A 127 7.18 -1.09 18.50
N ARG A 128 6.96 -2.29 17.94
CA ARG A 128 8.00 -3.33 17.88
C ARG A 128 9.17 -2.93 16.98
N ILE A 129 8.90 -2.39 15.80
CA ILE A 129 9.94 -1.91 14.88
C ILE A 129 10.77 -0.79 15.54
N ARG A 130 10.11 0.12 16.25
CA ARG A 130 10.77 1.23 16.94
C ARG A 130 11.57 0.77 18.15
N LEU A 131 11.06 -0.17 18.96
CA LEU A 131 11.79 -0.75 20.09
C LEU A 131 13.05 -1.47 19.63
N ALA A 132 13.09 -1.96 18.40
CA ALA A 132 14.29 -2.46 17.76
C ALA A 132 15.23 -1.35 17.23
N HIS A 133 15.01 -0.08 17.58
CA HIS A 133 15.81 1.10 17.21
C HIS A 133 15.94 1.36 15.70
N HIS A 134 14.97 0.94 14.89
CA HIS A 134 14.99 1.22 13.46
C HIS A 134 14.19 2.48 13.10
N ASN A 135 14.70 3.20 12.09
CA ASN A 135 13.97 4.31 11.48
C ASN A 135 12.74 3.78 10.75
N LEU A 136 11.62 4.47 10.90
CA LEU A 136 10.41 4.19 10.14
C LEU A 136 10.62 4.60 8.67
N PRO A 137 10.00 3.88 7.71
CA PRO A 137 10.06 4.29 6.32
C PRO A 137 9.30 5.60 6.08
N PRO A 138 9.62 6.34 5.01
CA PRO A 138 9.00 7.63 4.73
C PRO A 138 7.50 7.53 4.45
N ARG A 139 7.00 6.38 3.99
CA ARG A 139 5.57 6.14 3.74
C ARG A 139 5.03 5.14 4.75
N LEU A 140 3.99 5.54 5.47
CA LEU A 140 3.39 4.74 6.53
C LEU A 140 1.87 4.74 6.43
N THR A 141 1.29 3.54 6.43
CA THR A 141 -0.15 3.31 6.53
C THR A 141 -0.48 2.60 7.84
N LEU A 142 -1.21 3.29 8.71
CA LEU A 142 -1.81 2.74 9.91
C LEU A 142 -3.18 2.16 9.58
N ARG A 143 -3.43 0.90 9.94
CA ARG A 143 -4.74 0.25 9.75
C ARG A 143 -5.82 0.75 10.72
N SER A 144 -5.39 1.11 11.92
CA SER A 144 -6.21 1.70 12.98
C SER A 144 -5.26 2.37 13.96
N TYR A 145 -5.62 3.56 14.45
CA TYR A 145 -4.91 4.22 15.55
C TYR A 145 -5.42 3.75 16.93
N TRP A 146 -6.65 3.23 17.00
CA TRP A 146 -7.30 2.88 18.25
C TRP A 146 -6.78 1.60 18.90
N ASP A 147 -6.12 0.73 18.12
CA ASP A 147 -5.66 -0.60 18.57
C ASP A 147 -4.66 -0.55 19.74
N ALA A 148 -4.11 0.62 20.08
CA ALA A 148 -3.18 0.78 21.20
C ALA A 148 -3.85 0.91 22.59
N ARG A 149 -5.10 1.39 22.70
CA ARG A 149 -5.68 1.71 24.03
C ARG A 149 -6.27 0.49 24.75
N THR A 150 -6.55 -0.59 24.05
CA THR A 150 -7.36 -1.71 24.56
C THR A 150 -6.60 -3.01 24.79
N VAL A 151 -5.35 -3.14 24.36
CA VAL A 151 -4.62 -4.41 24.43
C VAL A 151 -3.28 -4.24 25.14
N ALA A 152 -3.18 -4.83 26.33
CA ALA A 152 -1.95 -5.18 27.04
C ALA A 152 -1.20 -4.11 27.89
N GLY A 153 -1.82 -2.99 28.27
CA GLY A 153 -1.18 -2.04 29.20
C GLY A 153 0.11 -1.40 28.66
N VAL A 154 0.31 -1.47 27.34
CA VAL A 154 1.41 -0.82 26.64
C VAL A 154 1.02 0.64 26.46
N GLU A 155 1.91 1.57 26.83
CA GLU A 155 1.68 2.99 26.54
C GLU A 155 1.39 3.16 25.05
N PRO A 156 0.29 3.83 24.68
CA PRO A 156 -0.03 4.03 23.28
C PRO A 156 1.12 4.75 22.61
N LEU A 157 1.59 4.23 21.46
CA LEU A 157 2.64 4.88 20.68
C LEU A 157 2.23 6.33 20.46
N LEU A 158 2.98 7.27 21.04
CA LEU A 158 2.68 8.68 20.88
C LEU A 158 2.87 9.00 19.39
N ILE A 159 1.86 9.57 18.74
CA ILE A 159 1.95 9.90 17.31
C ILE A 159 3.16 10.80 16.95
N GLU A 160 3.65 11.55 17.93
CA GLU A 160 4.88 12.37 17.89
C GLU A 160 6.14 11.54 17.56
N THR A 161 6.08 10.23 17.80
CA THR A 161 7.17 9.26 17.59
C THR A 161 7.35 8.86 16.13
N LEU A 162 6.45 9.27 15.23
CA LEU A 162 6.51 8.99 13.79
C LEU A 162 7.54 9.86 13.05
N ALA A 163 8.64 10.23 13.71
CA ALA A 163 9.70 11.05 13.11
C ALA A 163 10.30 10.37 11.87
N GLY A 164 10.50 11.15 10.80
CA GLY A 164 11.01 10.66 9.52
C GLY A 164 9.93 10.19 8.55
N VAL A 165 8.70 9.95 9.03
CA VAL A 165 7.54 9.69 8.16
C VAL A 165 7.15 10.99 7.48
N THR A 166 7.02 10.95 6.14
CA THR A 166 6.62 12.08 5.30
C THR A 166 5.21 11.92 4.74
N HIS A 167 4.80 10.69 4.48
CA HIS A 167 3.46 10.34 3.99
C HIS A 167 2.80 9.42 5.01
N LEU A 168 1.76 9.92 5.66
CA LEU A 168 1.02 9.18 6.68
C LEU A 168 -0.42 8.95 6.22
N ARG A 169 -0.83 7.69 6.18
CA ARG A 169 -2.22 7.28 5.98
C ARG A 169 -2.74 6.67 7.26
N ILE A 170 -3.90 7.11 7.70
CA ILE A 170 -4.61 6.54 8.84
C ILE A 170 -5.93 6.01 8.34
N LYS A 171 -6.03 4.68 8.31
CA LYS A 171 -7.28 3.99 8.06
C LYS A 171 -8.12 3.98 9.32
N ASN A 172 -9.44 4.01 9.12
CA ASN A 172 -10.40 4.04 10.21
C ASN A 172 -10.11 5.20 11.19
N TYR A 173 -9.79 6.38 10.64
CA TYR A 173 -9.39 7.54 11.41
C TYR A 173 -10.57 8.06 12.25
N THR A 174 -10.31 8.29 13.54
CA THR A 174 -11.26 8.95 14.45
C THR A 174 -10.58 10.14 15.13
N PRO A 175 -11.19 11.34 15.14
CA PRO A 175 -10.60 12.53 15.76
C PRO A 175 -10.26 12.35 17.25
N HIS A 176 -11.11 11.65 18.00
CA HIS A 176 -10.87 11.34 19.43
C HIS A 176 -9.72 10.35 19.65
N GLY A 177 -9.49 9.48 18.67
CA GLY A 177 -8.41 8.50 18.71
C GLY A 177 -7.07 9.18 18.52
N CYS A 178 -6.96 10.00 17.48
CA CYS A 178 -5.71 10.46 16.90
C CYS A 178 -5.69 12.00 16.75
N PRO A 179 -5.11 12.74 17.72
CA PRO A 179 -5.01 14.20 17.64
C PRO A 179 -3.95 14.60 16.61
N LEU A 180 -4.39 15.16 15.47
CA LEU A 180 -3.47 15.54 14.38
C LEU A 180 -2.50 16.66 14.77
N GLU A 181 -2.83 17.44 15.80
CA GLU A 181 -1.96 18.49 16.35
C GLU A 181 -0.72 17.95 17.06
N LYS A 182 -0.61 16.65 17.21
CA LYS A 182 0.59 15.98 17.74
C LYS A 182 1.43 15.33 16.64
N LEU A 183 1.01 15.42 15.37
CA LEU A 183 1.81 14.90 14.26
C LEU A 183 3.19 15.57 14.22
N PRO A 184 4.26 14.80 13.96
CA PRO A 184 5.60 15.35 13.83
C PRO A 184 5.69 16.22 12.56
N ALA A 185 6.58 17.20 12.60
CA ALA A 185 6.76 18.16 11.51
C ALA A 185 7.24 17.53 10.18
N SER A 186 7.77 16.30 10.22
CA SER A 186 8.19 15.57 9.02
C SER A 186 7.01 15.17 8.13
N VAL A 187 5.80 15.06 8.67
CA VAL A 187 4.61 14.68 7.90
C VAL A 187 4.21 15.84 7.00
N THR A 188 4.20 15.60 5.70
CA THR A 188 3.83 16.57 4.66
C THR A 188 2.56 16.16 3.93
N HIS A 189 2.30 14.86 3.81
CA HIS A 189 1.13 14.29 3.15
C HIS A 189 0.35 13.45 4.16
N LEU A 190 -0.92 13.78 4.35
CA LEU A 190 -1.82 13.11 5.28
C LEU A 190 -3.02 12.56 4.52
N VAL A 191 -3.31 11.27 4.70
CA VAL A 191 -4.51 10.62 4.16
C VAL A 191 -5.33 10.08 5.33
N LEU A 192 -6.57 10.54 5.46
CA LEU A 192 -7.50 10.16 6.52
C LEU A 192 -8.65 9.38 5.89
N THR A 193 -8.68 8.08 6.09
CA THR A 193 -9.82 7.25 5.65
C THR A 193 -10.80 7.14 6.80
N LEU A 194 -11.99 7.71 6.62
CA LEU A 194 -13.03 7.75 7.66
C LEU A 194 -13.68 6.36 7.82
N PRO A 195 -14.15 6.00 9.03
CA PRO A 195 -14.79 4.72 9.30
C PRO A 195 -16.06 4.54 8.47
N ALA A 196 -16.34 3.31 8.05
CA ALA A 196 -17.54 2.98 7.29
C ALA A 196 -18.84 3.17 8.09
N THR A 197 -18.77 3.01 9.42
CA THR A 197 -19.92 3.06 10.32
C THR A 197 -19.65 3.96 11.52
N ALA A 198 -20.71 4.48 12.13
CA ALA A 198 -20.69 5.31 13.36
C ALA A 198 -19.85 6.61 13.26
N TRP A 199 -20.29 7.53 12.41
CA TRP A 199 -19.78 8.91 12.36
C TRP A 199 -20.89 9.89 12.76
N SER A 200 -20.59 10.82 13.66
CA SER A 200 -21.55 11.82 14.16
C SER A 200 -21.08 13.24 13.90
N ASP A 201 -21.96 14.22 14.07
CA ASP A 201 -21.63 15.64 13.91
C ASP A 201 -20.47 16.08 14.81
N SER A 202 -20.39 15.55 16.03
CA SER A 202 -19.25 15.81 16.93
C SER A 202 -17.92 15.32 16.34
N HIS A 203 -17.91 14.19 15.62
CA HIS A 203 -16.72 13.72 14.92
C HIS A 203 -16.37 14.67 13.76
N THR A 204 -17.35 15.12 12.99
CA THR A 204 -17.15 16.08 11.89
C THR A 204 -16.54 17.39 12.39
N MET A 205 -17.12 17.98 13.44
CA MET A 205 -16.61 19.22 14.05
C MET A 205 -15.17 19.07 14.58
N GLN A 206 -14.84 17.92 15.16
CA GLN A 206 -13.49 17.68 15.66
C GLN A 206 -12.49 17.46 14.54
N LEU A 207 -12.83 16.63 13.53
CA LEU A 207 -12.00 16.45 12.34
C LEU A 207 -11.65 17.81 11.74
N GLU A 208 -12.66 18.66 11.57
CA GLU A 208 -12.50 20.01 11.08
C GLU A 208 -11.53 20.85 11.93
N ASN A 209 -11.76 20.91 13.24
CA ASN A 209 -10.91 21.69 14.14
C ASN A 209 -9.45 21.24 14.05
N GLN A 210 -9.22 19.93 13.98
CA GLN A 210 -7.88 19.36 13.83
C GLN A 210 -7.27 19.72 12.47
N ILE A 211 -8.01 19.60 11.37
CA ILE A 211 -7.55 20.00 10.03
C ILE A 211 -7.21 21.49 9.99
N ARG A 212 -8.10 22.35 10.51
CA ARG A 212 -7.87 23.80 10.59
C ARG A 212 -6.57 24.09 11.34
N SER A 213 -6.41 23.46 12.51
CA SER A 213 -5.22 23.63 13.37
C SER A 213 -3.92 23.21 12.67
N ILE A 214 -3.89 22.06 11.99
CA ILE A 214 -2.67 21.62 11.30
C ILE A 214 -2.37 22.44 10.05
N LEU A 215 -3.38 22.95 9.35
CA LEU A 215 -3.20 23.77 8.15
C LEU A 215 -2.78 25.21 8.50
N SER A 216 -3.25 25.76 9.61
CA SER A 216 -2.85 27.09 10.10
C SER A 216 -1.51 27.10 10.84
N SER A 217 -1.00 25.93 11.23
CA SER A 217 0.25 25.83 11.98
C SER A 217 1.47 26.08 11.09
N GLY A 218 2.15 27.21 11.30
CA GLY A 218 3.41 27.52 10.61
C GLY A 218 4.58 26.58 10.96
N ARG A 219 4.41 25.70 11.95
CA ARG A 219 5.41 24.67 12.31
C ARG A 219 5.34 23.43 11.42
N ARG A 220 4.26 23.24 10.68
CA ARG A 220 4.05 22.07 9.83
C ARG A 220 4.07 22.46 8.38
N HIS A 221 4.83 21.71 7.58
CA HIS A 221 4.87 21.87 6.13
C HIS A 221 3.88 20.89 5.49
N ILE A 222 2.63 20.89 5.95
CA ILE A 222 1.59 20.09 5.31
C ILE A 222 1.41 20.63 3.89
N VAL A 223 1.63 19.74 2.92
CA VAL A 223 1.45 19.95 1.49
C VAL A 223 0.06 19.47 1.08
N ARG A 224 -0.43 18.39 1.70
CA ARG A 224 -1.72 17.81 1.33
C ARG A 224 -2.39 17.09 2.50
N VAL A 225 -3.69 17.30 2.63
CA VAL A 225 -4.61 16.52 3.46
C VAL A 225 -5.68 15.95 2.55
N LEU A 226 -5.75 14.63 2.45
CA LEU A 226 -6.79 13.90 1.71
C LEU A 226 -7.75 13.25 2.71
N VAL A 227 -9.04 13.59 2.61
CA VAL A 227 -10.10 12.93 3.38
C VAL A 227 -10.84 11.94 2.48
N CYS A 228 -10.71 10.65 2.76
CA CYS A 228 -11.39 9.59 2.03
C CYS A 228 -12.70 9.23 2.73
N VAL A 229 -13.81 9.35 2.00
CA VAL A 229 -15.18 9.06 2.47
C VAL A 229 -15.82 7.90 1.70
N ASP A 230 -15.06 7.23 0.84
CA ASP A 230 -15.45 6.14 -0.07
C ASP A 230 -16.03 4.90 0.62
N TYR A 231 -15.82 4.75 1.93
CA TYR A 231 -16.37 3.65 2.71
C TYR A 231 -17.59 4.03 3.57
N MET A 232 -17.92 5.32 3.64
CA MET A 232 -19.04 5.80 4.43
C MET A 232 -20.36 5.56 3.71
N GLN A 233 -21.45 5.43 4.48
CA GLN A 233 -22.79 5.52 3.91
C GLN A 233 -22.95 6.87 3.18
N SER A 234 -23.57 6.84 1.99
CA SER A 234 -23.67 8.00 1.09
C SER A 234 -24.20 9.25 1.79
N GLU A 235 -25.27 9.11 2.59
CA GLU A 235 -25.88 10.23 3.33
C GLU A 235 -24.91 10.85 4.35
N VAL A 236 -24.15 10.01 5.05
CA VAL A 236 -23.16 10.46 6.04
C VAL A 236 -21.97 11.12 5.35
N ALA A 237 -21.48 10.55 4.24
CA ALA A 237 -20.42 11.12 3.43
C ALA A 237 -20.80 12.52 2.92
N VAL A 238 -22.02 12.67 2.39
CA VAL A 238 -22.57 13.95 1.93
C VAL A 238 -22.62 14.95 3.08
N GLY A 239 -23.09 14.54 4.27
CA GLY A 239 -23.11 15.39 5.46
C GLY A 239 -21.72 15.91 5.86
N VAL A 240 -20.73 15.02 5.92
CA VAL A 240 -19.33 15.38 6.21
C VAL A 240 -18.78 16.36 5.17
N LEU A 241 -18.95 16.06 3.88
CA LEU A 241 -18.45 16.92 2.80
C LEU A 241 -19.14 18.30 2.79
N ALA A 242 -20.45 18.35 3.06
CA ALA A 242 -21.18 19.61 3.16
C ALA A 242 -20.64 20.47 4.31
N HIS A 243 -20.42 19.87 5.49
CA HIS A 243 -19.85 20.55 6.64
C HIS A 243 -18.42 21.05 6.37
N MET A 244 -17.57 20.22 5.75
CA MET A 244 -16.22 20.63 5.38
C MET A 244 -16.23 21.79 4.38
N ARG A 245 -17.11 21.80 3.38
CA ARG A 245 -17.21 22.90 2.42
C ARG A 245 -17.70 24.21 3.04
N GLN A 246 -18.59 24.13 4.02
CA GLN A 246 -19.05 25.31 4.76
C GLN A 246 -17.91 25.90 5.60
N THR A 247 -17.15 25.05 6.27
CA THR A 247 -16.06 25.51 7.13
C THR A 247 -14.87 26.06 6.36
N PHE A 248 -14.45 25.36 5.31
CA PHE A 248 -13.34 25.77 4.49
C PHE A 248 -13.95 26.41 3.25
N PRO A 249 -14.41 27.67 3.28
CA PRO A 249 -15.11 28.26 2.14
C PRO A 249 -14.19 28.31 0.93
N ALA A 250 -14.75 28.34 -0.28
CA ALA A 250 -13.96 28.44 -1.50
C ALA A 250 -13.00 29.63 -1.47
N SER A 251 -13.37 30.74 -0.82
CA SER A 251 -12.52 31.92 -0.64
C SER A 251 -11.29 31.70 0.24
N SER A 252 -11.28 30.69 1.11
CA SER A 252 -10.08 30.33 1.88
C SER A 252 -9.08 29.51 1.06
N CYS A 253 -9.48 29.01 -0.12
CA CYS A 253 -8.65 28.40 -1.17
C CYS A 253 -7.45 27.56 -0.66
N ASP A 254 -7.60 26.83 0.44
CA ASP A 254 -6.50 26.00 0.91
C ASP A 254 -6.37 24.80 -0.04
N ALA A 255 -5.56 24.98 -1.08
CA ALA A 255 -5.32 24.03 -2.16
C ALA A 255 -4.73 22.70 -1.67
N ARG A 256 -4.37 22.64 -0.39
CA ARG A 256 -3.85 21.45 0.29
C ARG A 256 -4.97 20.52 0.74
N LEU A 257 -6.24 20.95 0.80
CA LEU A 257 -7.36 20.12 1.25
C LEU A 257 -8.08 19.41 0.09
N TRP A 258 -8.05 18.09 0.11
CA TRP A 258 -8.56 17.20 -0.91
C TRP A 258 -9.55 16.20 -0.32
N VAL A 259 -10.43 15.71 -1.17
CA VAL A 259 -11.41 14.69 -0.83
C VAL A 259 -11.37 13.55 -1.84
N ASP A 260 -11.54 12.33 -1.36
CA ASP A 260 -11.77 11.16 -2.18
C ASP A 260 -13.16 10.59 -1.87
N ASP A 261 -14.08 10.85 -2.78
CA ASP A 261 -15.46 10.35 -2.80
C ASP A 261 -15.66 9.28 -3.89
N SER A 262 -14.56 8.71 -4.42
CA SER A 262 -14.64 7.66 -5.42
C SER A 262 -15.08 6.34 -4.78
N ASN A 263 -16.39 6.11 -4.77
CA ASN A 263 -16.97 4.78 -4.57
C ASN A 263 -16.57 3.92 -5.77
N ALA A 264 -15.33 3.44 -5.84
CA ALA A 264 -14.91 2.52 -6.91
C ALA A 264 -15.37 1.11 -6.53
N PRO A 265 -16.48 0.58 -7.11
CA PRO A 265 -16.87 -0.81 -6.94
C PRO A 265 -15.83 -1.72 -7.58
N GLY A 266 -15.64 -2.91 -7.01
CA GLY A 266 -15.01 -4.03 -7.72
C GLY A 266 -13.93 -4.77 -6.94
N LEU A 267 -13.14 -4.08 -6.12
CA LEU A 267 -12.08 -4.71 -5.31
C LEU A 267 -12.27 -4.41 -3.83
N THR A 268 -12.14 -5.46 -3.02
CA THR A 268 -12.06 -5.37 -1.56
C THR A 268 -10.81 -4.58 -1.15
N LEU A 269 -10.82 -4.05 0.09
CA LEU A 269 -9.69 -3.31 0.65
C LEU A 269 -8.40 -4.15 0.60
N GLU A 270 -8.49 -5.42 0.95
CA GLU A 270 -7.36 -6.35 0.92
C GLU A 270 -6.82 -6.53 -0.49
N GLU A 271 -7.68 -6.62 -1.50
CA GLU A 271 -7.27 -6.72 -2.91
C GLU A 271 -6.59 -5.44 -3.41
N LYS A 272 -7.12 -4.26 -3.07
CA LYS A 272 -6.49 -2.98 -3.42
C LYS A 272 -5.08 -2.85 -2.79
N GLU A 273 -4.93 -3.30 -1.55
CA GLU A 273 -3.63 -3.29 -0.84
C GLU A 273 -2.66 -4.35 -1.34
N LEU A 274 -3.18 -5.49 -1.80
CA LEU A 274 -2.39 -6.52 -2.45
C LEU A 274 -1.81 -6.02 -3.78
N LEU A 275 -2.58 -5.26 -4.56
CA LEU A 275 -2.19 -4.77 -5.89
C LEU A 275 -1.24 -3.57 -5.84
N ASP A 276 -1.41 -2.67 -4.86
CA ASP A 276 -0.54 -1.50 -4.65
C ASP A 276 -0.02 -1.47 -3.20
N PRO A 277 0.97 -2.31 -2.86
CA PRO A 277 1.53 -2.38 -1.51
C PRO A 277 2.29 -1.10 -1.11
N ALA A 278 2.72 -0.30 -2.09
CA ALA A 278 3.27 1.04 -1.86
C ALA A 278 2.16 2.11 -1.65
N GLN A 279 0.92 1.74 -1.96
CA GLN A 279 -0.28 2.58 -1.98
C GLN A 279 -0.08 3.88 -2.77
N THR A 280 0.81 3.84 -3.77
CA THR A 280 1.21 4.97 -4.61
C THR A 280 0.03 5.74 -5.18
N PHE A 281 -1.01 5.05 -5.65
CA PHE A 281 -2.19 5.71 -6.20
C PHE A 281 -2.96 6.48 -5.12
N THR A 282 -3.12 5.91 -3.92
CA THR A 282 -3.93 6.52 -2.86
C THR A 282 -3.37 7.86 -2.42
N TRP A 283 -2.04 8.03 -2.38
CA TRP A 283 -1.41 9.28 -1.95
C TRP A 283 -1.75 10.48 -2.84
N TYR A 284 -2.12 10.22 -4.10
CA TYR A 284 -2.38 11.25 -5.09
C TYR A 284 -3.82 11.26 -5.63
N ALA A 285 -4.65 10.32 -5.19
CA ALA A 285 -6.06 10.19 -5.57
C ALA A 285 -6.98 11.28 -5.02
N GLY A 286 -8.20 11.35 -5.54
CA GLY A 286 -9.21 12.33 -5.15
C GLY A 286 -9.06 13.67 -5.88
N ARG A 287 -9.73 14.68 -5.35
CA ARG A 287 -9.87 16.01 -5.95
C ARG A 287 -9.83 17.11 -4.89
N PRO A 288 -9.54 18.37 -5.24
CA PRO A 288 -9.71 19.50 -4.32
C PRO A 288 -11.15 19.54 -3.77
N LEU A 289 -11.31 19.93 -2.50
CA LEU A 289 -12.62 19.92 -1.80
C LEU A 289 -13.75 20.64 -2.58
N HIS A 290 -13.40 21.75 -3.24
CA HIS A 290 -14.32 22.61 -4.00
C HIS A 290 -14.30 22.38 -5.51
N ALA A 291 -13.53 21.40 -5.99
CA ALA A 291 -13.63 21.01 -7.39
C ALA A 291 -15.05 20.47 -7.67
N PRO A 292 -15.58 20.63 -8.90
CA PRO A 292 -16.80 19.95 -9.29
C PRO A 292 -16.61 18.43 -9.14
N PRO A 293 -17.67 17.68 -8.76
CA PRO A 293 -17.61 16.23 -8.75
C PRO A 293 -17.31 15.71 -10.18
N PRO A 294 -16.65 14.54 -10.30
CA PRO A 294 -16.46 13.92 -11.60
C PRO A 294 -17.82 13.61 -12.26
N PRO A 295 -17.92 13.68 -13.60
CA PRO A 295 -19.12 13.27 -14.30
C PRO A 295 -19.46 11.79 -14.01
N PRO A 296 -20.75 11.43 -13.98
CA PRO A 296 -21.20 10.06 -13.75
C PRO A 296 -20.80 9.10 -14.87
#